data_AF-A0A949VXD2-F1
#
_entry.id   AF-A0A949VXD2-F1
#
_cell.length_a   1.000
_cell.length_b   1.000
_cell.length_c   1.000
_cell.angle_alpha   90.00
_cell.angle_beta   90.00
_cell.angle_gamma   90.00
#
_symmetry.space_group_name_H-M   'P 1'
#
loop_
_entity.id
_entity.type
_entity.pdbx_description
1 polymer ?
#
loop_
_entity_poly.entity_id
_entity_poly.type
_entity_poly.pdbx_seq_one_letter_code
_entity_poly.pdbx_strand_id
1 'polypeptide(L)' 'MQDRHTINASYYCSHGRGDVIHVYNTGAYLIAEFHEQSGQLRWQRVVPAEQKKAIESWLNQHFRNTPRDAKPKQSTAHA' A
#
# COMPACT_ATOMS: atom_id res chain seq x y z
N MET A 1 17.76 5.03 3.97
CA MET A 1 16.53 5.46 4.69
C MET A 1 15.42 4.52 4.27
N GLN A 2 14.74 3.85 5.19
CA GLN A 2 13.60 3.00 4.83
C GLN A 2 12.44 3.92 4.47
N ASP A 3 11.98 3.84 3.23
CA ASP A 3 10.88 4.67 2.72
C ASP A 3 9.59 4.21 3.40
N ARG A 4 9.11 5.01 4.36
CA ARG A 4 7.89 4.74 5.12
C ARG A 4 6.78 5.59 4.53
N HIS A 5 5.74 4.94 4.02
CA HIS A 5 4.58 5.62 3.48
C HIS A 5 3.39 5.49 4.43
N THR A 6 2.72 6.60 4.69
CA THR A 6 1.50 6.60 5.50
C THR A 6 0.31 6.22 4.62
N ILE A 7 -0.40 5.16 4.99
CA ILE A 7 -1.62 4.70 4.31
C ILE A 7 -2.80 5.53 4.81
N ASN A 8 -2.94 5.64 6.14
CA ASN A 8 -3.94 6.47 6.81
C ASN A 8 -3.51 6.78 8.26
N ALA A 9 -4.39 7.38 9.06
CA ALA A 9 -4.09 7.75 10.46
C ALA A 9 -3.71 6.56 11.37
N SER A 10 -4.08 5.34 10.99
CA SER A 10 -3.87 4.11 11.78
C SER A 10 -2.83 3.16 11.20
N TYR A 11 -2.47 3.31 9.92
CA TYR A 11 -1.60 2.38 9.21
C TYR A 11 -0.55 3.08 8.35
N TYR A 12 0.60 2.46 8.26
CA TYR A 12 1.68 2.84 7.38
C TYR A 12 2.30 1.59 6.77
N CYS A 13 3.07 1.74 5.72
CA CYS A 13 3.86 0.66 5.15
C CYS A 13 5.31 1.06 4.99
N SER A 14 6.16 0.05 4.86
CA SER A 14 7.55 0.25 4.48
C SER A 14 8.02 -0.91 3.63
N HIS A 15 8.92 -0.64 2.68
CA HIS A 15 9.55 -1.69 1.90
C HIS A 15 10.34 -2.65 2.80
N GLY A 16 10.00 -3.92 2.67
CA GLY A 16 10.68 -5.03 3.28
C GLY A 16 11.91 -5.45 2.47
N ARG A 17 12.33 -6.69 2.70
CA ARG A 17 13.42 -7.28 1.94
C ARG A 17 12.86 -7.89 0.64
N GLY A 18 13.32 -7.40 -0.51
CA GLY A 18 12.83 -7.83 -1.82
C GLY A 18 11.57 -7.07 -2.23
N ASP A 19 10.65 -7.76 -2.88
CA ASP A 19 9.43 -7.22 -3.51
C ASP A 19 8.20 -7.27 -2.58
N VAL A 20 8.47 -7.18 -1.27
CA VAL A 20 7.47 -7.33 -0.21
C VAL A 20 7.36 -6.05 0.57
N ILE A 21 6.12 -5.56 0.66
CA ILE A 21 5.76 -4.38 1.42
C ILE A 21 5.12 -4.82 2.72
N HIS A 22 5.70 -4.38 3.83
CA HIS A 22 5.15 -4.64 5.15
C HIS A 22 4.20 -3.52 5.54
N VAL A 23 2.97 -3.86 5.90
CA VAL A 23 1.97 -2.95 6.44
C VAL A 23 1.97 -3.04 7.95
N TYR A 24 2.10 -1.91 8.62
CA TYR A 24 2.11 -1.77 10.05
C TYR A 24 0.97 -0.88 10.54
N ASN A 25 0.54 -1.12 11.77
CA ASN A 25 -0.29 -0.19 12.53
C ASN A 25 0.59 0.88 13.21
N THR A 26 0.01 1.99 13.69
CA THR A 26 0.67 3.01 14.52
C THR A 26 1.54 2.48 15.67
N GLY A 27 1.20 1.33 16.25
CA GLY A 27 1.99 0.61 17.26
C GLY A 27 3.15 -0.23 16.70
N ALA A 28 3.53 -0.05 15.43
CA ALA A 28 4.60 -0.79 14.75
C ALA A 28 4.41 -2.32 14.65
N TYR A 29 3.17 -2.80 14.79
CA TYR A 29 2.83 -4.21 14.60
C TYR A 29 2.60 -4.53 13.13
N LEU A 30 3.20 -5.63 12.64
CA LEU A 30 2.94 -6.13 11.29
C LEU A 30 1.49 -6.62 11.18
N ILE A 31 0.77 -6.06 10.23
CA ILE A 31 -0.65 -6.33 9.98
C ILE A 31 -0.84 -7.15 8.71
N ALA A 32 -0.08 -6.83 7.66
CA ALA A 32 -0.16 -7.52 6.38
C ALA A 32 1.15 -7.39 5.60
N GLU A 33 1.33 -8.29 4.63
CA GLU A 33 2.40 -8.29 3.65
C GLU A 33 1.80 -8.19 2.26
N PHE A 34 2.28 -7.25 1.47
CA PHE A 34 1.84 -7.05 0.10
C PHE A 34 3.00 -7.37 -0.85
N HIS A 35 2.77 -8.31 -1.76
CA HIS A 35 3.73 -8.66 -2.80
C HIS A 35 3.47 -7.78 -4.03
N GLU A 36 4.41 -6.91 -4.41
CA GLU A 36 4.16 -5.93 -5.49
C GLU A 36 4.00 -6.61 -6.84
N GLN A 37 4.86 -7.60 -7.15
CA GLN A 37 4.81 -8.36 -8.42
C GLN A 37 3.46 -9.08 -8.64
N SER A 38 2.93 -9.72 -7.59
CA SER A 38 1.70 -10.52 -7.70
C SER A 38 0.44 -9.73 -7.34
N GLY A 39 0.58 -8.59 -6.67
CA GLY A 39 -0.52 -7.89 -6.02
C GLY A 39 -1.17 -8.69 -4.88
N GLN A 40 -0.48 -9.72 -4.36
CA GLN A 40 -1.04 -10.60 -3.33
C GLN A 40 -0.89 -9.95 -1.96
N LEU A 41 -2.02 -9.78 -1.25
CA LEU A 41 -2.05 -9.25 0.10
C LEU A 41 -2.30 -10.37 1.12
N ARG A 42 -1.31 -10.63 1.96
CA ARG A 42 -1.33 -11.67 3.00
C ARG A 42 -1.55 -11.02 4.36
N TRP A 43 -2.68 -11.33 4.99
CA TRP A 43 -3.03 -10.76 6.30
C TRP A 43 -2.38 -11.56 7.42
N GLN A 44 -1.58 -10.89 8.26
CA GLN A 44 -0.98 -11.48 9.46
C GLN A 44 -1.89 -11.33 10.68
N ARG A 45 -2.80 -10.34 10.65
CA ARG A 45 -3.77 -10.08 11.72
C ARG A 45 -5.18 -9.92 11.19
N VAL A 46 -6.16 -10.17 12.07
CA VAL A 46 -7.57 -9.89 11.78
C VAL A 46 -7.78 -8.38 11.80
N VAL A 47 -8.27 -7.86 10.69
CA VAL A 47 -8.56 -6.44 10.47
C VAL A 47 -10.01 -6.33 9.99
N PRO A 48 -10.77 -5.30 10.42
CA PRO A 48 -12.12 -5.06 9.91
C PRO A 48 -12.15 -4.95 8.38
N ALA A 49 -13.20 -5.46 7.74
CA ALA A 49 -13.30 -5.50 6.28
C ALA A 49 -13.15 -4.13 5.60
N GLU A 50 -13.71 -3.07 6.21
CA GLU A 50 -13.57 -1.70 5.71
C GLU A 50 -12.10 -1.23 5.70
N GLN A 51 -11.36 -1.52 6.77
CA GLN A 51 -9.94 -1.19 6.87
C GLN A 51 -9.11 -2.02 5.89
N LYS A 52 -9.46 -3.30 5.71
CA LYS A 52 -8.83 -4.15 4.70
C LYS A 52 -8.95 -3.56 3.30
N LYS A 53 -10.16 -3.12 2.92
CA LYS A 53 -10.44 -2.49 1.64
C LYS A 53 -9.66 -1.17 1.46
N ALA A 54 -9.60 -0.35 2.51
CA ALA A 54 -8.85 0.91 2.48
C ALA A 54 -7.34 0.66 2.26
N ILE A 55 -6.75 -0.28 3.00
CA ILE A 55 -5.34 -0.67 2.87
C ILE A 55 -5.06 -1.24 1.48
N GLU A 56 -5.88 -2.18 1.02
CA GLU A 56 -5.70 -2.82 -0.29
C GLU A 56 -5.79 -1.80 -1.44
N SER A 57 -6.79 -0.91 -1.40
CA SER A 57 -6.93 0.14 -2.41
C SER A 57 -5.70 1.05 -2.47
N TRP A 58 -5.21 1.50 -1.31
CA TRP A 58 -4.05 2.38 -1.23
C TRP A 58 -2.79 1.68 -1.77
N LEU A 59 -2.54 0.43 -1.37
CA LEU A 59 -1.38 -0.35 -1.83
C LEU A 59 -1.42 -0.58 -3.34
N ASN A 60 -2.58 -0.92 -3.89
CA ASN A 60 -2.74 -1.07 -5.34
C ASN A 60 -2.50 0.27 -6.05
N GLN A 61 -3.01 1.39 -5.54
CA GLN A 61 -2.79 2.69 -6.20
C GLN A 61 -1.33 3.17 -6.13
N HIS A 62 -0.62 2.85 -5.05
CA HIS A 62 0.74 3.35 -4.82
C HIS A 62 1.82 2.48 -5.46
N PHE A 63 1.67 1.15 -5.34
CA PHE A 63 2.70 0.19 -5.78
C PHE A 63 2.30 -0.52 -7.07
N ARG A 64 1.00 -0.70 -7.31
CA ARG A 64 0.50 -1.31 -8.54
C ARG A 64 0.26 -0.24 -9.60
N ASN A 65 1.34 0.42 -10.03
CA ASN A 65 1.29 1.35 -11.15
C ASN A 65 2.35 1.01 -12.21
N THR A 66 2.15 -0.10 -12.92
CA THR A 66 2.25 -0.15 -14.39
C THR A 66 1.48 -1.37 -14.96
N PRO A 67 0.33 -1.22 -15.64
CA PRO A 67 0.39 -1.62 -17.04
C PRO A 67 1.49 -0.76 -17.67
N ARG A 68 2.33 -1.33 -18.52
CA ARG A 68 3.42 -0.65 -19.21
C ARG A 68 3.00 0.58 -20.06
N ASP A 69 1.74 1.00 -19.97
CA ASP A 69 1.09 2.15 -20.61
C ASP A 69 0.09 2.81 -19.64
N ALA A 70 0.54 3.75 -18.80
CA ALA A 70 -0.34 4.74 -18.16
C ALA A 70 0.47 5.99 -17.81
N LYS A 71 0.81 6.73 -18.86
CA LYS A 71 1.30 8.11 -18.78
C LYS A 71 0.35 8.93 -17.88
N PRO A 72 0.85 9.73 -16.92
CA PRO A 72 0.01 10.53 -16.04
C PRO A 72 -0.76 11.55 -16.86
N LYS A 73 -2.09 11.42 -16.94
CA LYS A 73 -2.96 12.56 -17.21
C LYS A 73 -3.07 13.34 -15.90
N GLN A 74 -2.10 14.23 -15.71
CA GLN A 74 -2.18 15.31 -14.74
C GLN A 74 -3.31 16.24 -15.19
N SER A 75 -4.55 15.90 -14.84
CA SER A 75 -5.68 16.81 -14.96
C SER A 75 -5.62 17.79 -13.80
N THR A 76 -4.88 18.88 -13.99
CA THR A 76 -5.13 20.11 -13.27
C THR A 76 -5.61 21.14 -14.29
N ALA A 77 -6.92 21.12 -14.54
CA ALA A 77 -7.61 22.28 -15.07
C ALA A 77 -7.92 23.19 -13.88
N HIS A 78 -7.37 24.40 -13.86
CA HIS A 78 -8.04 25.52 -13.21
C HIS A 78 -7.59 26.85 -13.84
N ALA A 79 -8.57 27.46 -14.51
CA ALA A 79 -8.81 28.86 -14.88
C ALA A 79 -7.63 29.74 -15.34
#